data_AF-A0A377GGF0-F1
#
_entry.id   AF-A0A377GGF0-F1
#
_cell.length_a   1.000
_cell.length_b   1.000
_cell.length_c   1.000
_cell.angle_alpha   90.00
_cell.angle_beta   90.00
_cell.angle_gamma   90.00
#
_symmetry.space_group_name_H-M   'P 1'
#
loop_
_entity.id
_entity.type
_entity.pdbx_description
1 polymer ?
#
loop_
_entity_poly.entity_id
_entity_poly.type
_entity_poly.pdbx_seq_one_letter_code
_entity_poly.pdbx_strand_id
1 'polypeptide(L)'
;MWHLRVMRELLKTLPKKNRKGGEVFLNELFLSVKAVGENPEIEFFLGLIEKSFLKFENQKPCSVSLTEFSRHIFGLTLLYIKSSDELAIWNSDFIPKIRKIERFLAFEKGQSMVQFLNQLEINVFASLEYKMNINFAHLRSILSKCTALELSENGTSEIARFFTDTYAKELDEENCCDAFKLIIQDAKTHLESQKNETLPQISLVKSQLSLFKTIKASSDGSESKHEYMKMR
;
A
#
# COMPACT_ATOMS: atom_id res chain seq x y z
N MET A 1 8.23 -5.65 2.99
CA MET A 1 8.31 -5.42 1.52
C MET A 1 7.06 -4.66 1.13
N TRP A 2 7.20 -3.39 0.78
CA TRP A 2 6.08 -2.47 0.58
C TRP A 2 5.02 -3.01 -0.41
N HIS A 3 5.46 -3.60 -1.53
CA HIS A 3 4.59 -4.14 -2.58
C HIS A 3 3.78 -5.34 -2.10
N LEU A 4 4.37 -6.24 -1.31
CA LEU A 4 3.67 -7.37 -0.71
C LEU A 4 2.59 -6.90 0.27
N ARG A 5 2.85 -5.82 1.03
CA ARG A 5 1.85 -5.21 1.91
C ARG A 5 0.66 -4.70 1.11
N VAL A 6 0.90 -3.97 0.02
CA VAL A 6 -0.15 -3.48 -0.89
C VAL A 6 -0.95 -4.65 -1.49
N MET A 7 -0.28 -5.67 -2.03
CA MET A 7 -0.93 -6.82 -2.68
C MET A 7 -1.79 -7.66 -1.71
N ARG A 8 -1.46 -7.67 -0.41
CA ARG A 8 -2.25 -8.39 0.61
C ARG A 8 -3.66 -7.84 0.79
N GLU A 9 -3.90 -6.57 0.45
CA GLU A 9 -5.25 -5.99 0.48
C GLU A 9 -6.22 -6.70 -0.46
N LEU A 10 -5.72 -7.29 -1.55
CA LEU A 10 -6.55 -8.05 -2.48
C LEU A 10 -7.00 -9.40 -1.92
N LEU A 11 -6.38 -9.91 -0.84
CA LEU A 11 -6.77 -11.18 -0.22
C LEU A 11 -8.19 -11.15 0.35
N LYS A 12 -8.77 -9.97 0.59
CA LYS A 12 -10.17 -9.82 1.03
C LYS A 12 -11.19 -10.33 0.00
N THR A 13 -10.82 -10.33 -1.28
CA THR A 13 -11.63 -10.86 -2.40
C THR A 13 -11.73 -12.38 -2.38
N LEU A 14 -10.77 -13.06 -1.73
CA LEU A 14 -10.76 -14.51 -1.58
C LEU A 14 -11.69 -14.98 -0.44
N PRO A 15 -12.31 -16.16 -0.58
CA PRO A 15 -12.96 -16.85 0.52
C PRO A 15 -12.05 -16.96 1.73
N LYS A 16 -12.58 -16.76 2.95
CA LYS A 16 -11.79 -16.78 4.20
C LYS A 16 -10.84 -17.99 4.32
N LYS A 17 -11.33 -19.19 3.97
CA LYS A 17 -10.55 -20.44 3.99
C LYS A 17 -9.33 -20.44 3.06
N ASN A 18 -9.35 -19.63 2.00
CA ASN A 18 -8.29 -19.57 0.98
C ASN A 18 -7.30 -18.43 1.21
N ARG A 19 -7.57 -17.49 2.13
CA ARG A 19 -6.73 -16.30 2.34
C ARG A 19 -5.30 -16.66 2.74
N LYS A 20 -5.13 -17.68 3.59
CA LYS A 20 -3.78 -18.15 3.96
C LYS A 20 -3.04 -18.73 2.76
N GLY A 21 -3.75 -19.44 1.88
CA GLY A 21 -3.19 -19.93 0.62
C GLY A 21 -2.74 -18.78 -0.29
N GLY A 22 -3.56 -17.72 -0.41
CA GLY A 22 -3.21 -16.53 -1.18
C GLY A 22 -1.99 -15.77 -0.61
N GLU A 23 -1.87 -15.67 0.71
CA GLU A 23 -0.69 -15.08 1.36
C GLU A 23 0.57 -15.89 1.07
N VAL A 24 0.50 -17.22 1.19
CA VAL A 24 1.62 -18.12 0.85
C VAL A 24 1.99 -18.00 -0.63
N PHE A 25 1.00 -17.93 -1.52
CA PHE A 25 1.23 -17.71 -2.95
C PHE A 25 1.98 -16.40 -3.21
N LEU A 26 1.51 -15.27 -2.66
CA LEU A 26 2.18 -13.97 -2.86
C LEU A 26 3.61 -13.96 -2.34
N ASN A 27 3.85 -14.53 -1.15
CA ASN A 27 5.20 -14.61 -0.59
C ASN A 27 6.13 -15.42 -1.49
N GLU A 28 5.71 -16.61 -1.91
CA GLU A 28 6.52 -17.48 -2.76
C GLU A 28 6.68 -16.91 -4.18
N LEU A 29 5.69 -16.20 -4.71
CA LEU A 29 5.77 -15.50 -5.99
C LEU A 29 6.92 -14.48 -5.99
N PHE A 30 6.98 -13.58 -5.01
CA PHE A 30 8.03 -12.56 -4.97
C PHE A 30 9.42 -13.15 -4.69
N LEU A 31 9.50 -14.29 -3.97
CA LEU A 31 10.74 -15.05 -3.86
C LEU A 31 11.17 -15.66 -5.21
N SER A 32 10.23 -16.21 -5.98
CA SER A 32 10.50 -16.75 -7.32
C SER A 32 10.95 -15.64 -8.28
N VAL A 33 10.31 -14.47 -8.24
CA VAL A 33 10.69 -13.30 -9.07
C VAL A 33 12.13 -12.89 -8.81
N LYS A 34 12.52 -12.70 -7.54
CA LYS A 34 13.89 -12.36 -7.17
C LYS A 34 14.92 -13.41 -7.59
N ALA A 35 14.49 -14.67 -7.70
CA ALA A 35 15.35 -15.76 -8.14
C ALA A 35 15.47 -15.89 -9.67
N VAL A 36 14.62 -15.18 -10.44
CA VAL A 36 14.66 -15.10 -11.90
C VAL A 36 15.36 -13.81 -12.34
N GLY A 37 14.95 -12.66 -11.81
CA GLY A 37 15.61 -11.37 -11.99
C GLY A 37 16.20 -10.92 -10.66
N GLU A 38 17.53 -10.76 -10.59
CA GLU A 38 18.23 -10.48 -9.33
C GLU A 38 17.72 -9.19 -8.66
N ASN A 39 17.30 -8.20 -9.45
CA ASN A 39 16.67 -6.95 -9.02
C ASN A 39 15.65 -6.47 -10.06
N PRO A 40 14.37 -6.85 -9.93
CA PRO A 40 13.34 -6.34 -10.83
C PRO A 40 13.21 -4.82 -10.70
N GLU A 41 13.08 -4.14 -11.84
CA GLU A 41 12.85 -2.69 -11.91
C GLU A 41 11.55 -2.28 -11.21
N ILE A 42 11.45 -1.01 -10.80
CA ILE A 42 10.29 -0.53 -10.05
C ILE A 42 8.99 -0.65 -10.85
N GLU A 43 9.05 -0.43 -12.16
CA GLU A 43 7.96 -0.54 -13.13
C GLU A 43 7.29 -1.91 -13.07
N PHE A 44 8.06 -2.98 -12.83
CA PHE A 44 7.52 -4.32 -12.65
C PHE A 44 6.52 -4.34 -11.49
N PHE A 45 6.90 -3.79 -10.33
CA PHE A 45 6.04 -3.78 -9.15
C PHE A 45 4.84 -2.84 -9.33
N LEU A 46 5.07 -1.65 -9.89
CA LEU A 46 4.01 -0.66 -10.11
C LEU A 46 2.94 -1.21 -11.07
N GLY A 47 3.36 -1.82 -12.18
CA GLY A 47 2.47 -2.43 -13.15
C GLY A 47 1.72 -3.65 -12.60
N LEU A 48 2.44 -4.54 -11.90
CA LEU A 48 1.83 -5.70 -11.24
C LEU A 48 0.74 -5.28 -10.25
N ILE A 49 1.00 -4.28 -9.41
CA ILE A 49 0.04 -3.77 -8.43
C ILE A 49 -1.17 -3.16 -9.14
N GLU A 50 -0.95 -2.20 -10.04
CA GLU A 50 -2.02 -1.47 -10.69
C GLU A 50 -2.98 -2.40 -11.44
N LYS A 51 -2.44 -3.32 -12.25
CA LYS A 51 -3.27 -4.27 -13.02
C LYS A 51 -3.96 -5.31 -12.14
N SER A 52 -3.32 -5.75 -11.05
CA SER A 52 -3.96 -6.68 -10.11
C SER A 52 -5.16 -6.04 -9.42
N PHE A 53 -5.02 -4.77 -8.99
CA PHE A 53 -6.13 -4.02 -8.40
C PHE A 53 -7.22 -3.74 -9.43
N LEU A 54 -6.86 -3.37 -10.66
CA LEU A 54 -7.83 -3.12 -11.73
C LEU A 54 -8.78 -4.31 -11.93
N LYS A 55 -8.27 -5.55 -11.83
CA LYS A 55 -9.09 -6.76 -11.94
C LYS A 55 -9.93 -7.03 -10.68
N PHE A 56 -9.35 -6.86 -9.49
CA PHE A 56 -9.89 -7.44 -8.27
C PHE A 56 -10.48 -6.45 -7.27
N GLU A 57 -10.14 -5.16 -7.33
CA GLU A 57 -10.53 -4.19 -6.29
C GLU A 57 -12.05 -4.01 -6.16
N ASN A 58 -12.77 -4.13 -7.28
CA ASN A 58 -14.23 -3.98 -7.36
C ASN A 58 -14.98 -5.32 -7.27
N GLN A 59 -14.25 -6.43 -7.09
CA GLN A 59 -14.87 -7.73 -6.90
C GLN A 59 -15.50 -7.84 -5.51
N LYS A 60 -16.62 -8.54 -5.43
CA LYS A 60 -17.30 -8.77 -4.14
C LYS A 60 -16.35 -9.54 -3.19
N PRO A 61 -16.33 -9.22 -1.90
CA PRO A 61 -15.59 -10.02 -0.93
C PRO A 61 -15.97 -11.50 -1.02
N CYS A 62 -14.99 -12.38 -0.89
CA CYS A 62 -15.15 -13.84 -0.98
C CYS A 62 -15.68 -14.38 -2.32
N SER A 63 -15.62 -13.62 -3.41
CA SER A 63 -16.11 -14.05 -4.74
C SER A 63 -15.03 -14.65 -5.65
N VAL A 64 -13.76 -14.34 -5.42
CA VAL A 64 -12.66 -14.72 -6.32
C VAL A 64 -12.04 -16.05 -5.87
N SER A 65 -11.88 -17.00 -6.78
CA SER A 65 -11.22 -18.27 -6.46
C SER A 65 -9.71 -18.08 -6.29
N LEU A 66 -9.08 -18.93 -5.45
CA LEU A 66 -7.62 -18.87 -5.26
C LEU A 66 -6.86 -19.12 -6.58
N THR A 67 -7.36 -20.04 -7.40
CA THR A 67 -6.76 -20.36 -8.71
C THR A 67 -6.84 -19.18 -9.66
N GLU A 68 -8.00 -18.52 -9.76
CA GLU A 68 -8.17 -17.34 -10.61
C GLU A 68 -7.24 -16.20 -10.18
N PHE A 69 -7.21 -15.91 -8.88
CA PHE A 69 -6.32 -14.92 -8.28
C PHE A 69 -4.85 -15.21 -8.61
N SER A 70 -4.42 -16.45 -8.35
CA SER A 70 -3.02 -16.86 -8.53
C SER A 70 -2.61 -16.86 -10.00
N ARG A 71 -3.47 -17.38 -10.89
CA ARG A 71 -3.24 -17.38 -12.34
C ARG A 71 -3.11 -15.97 -12.88
N HIS A 72 -4.01 -15.07 -12.53
CA HIS A 72 -3.95 -13.71 -13.07
C HIS A 72 -2.69 -12.96 -12.62
N ILE A 73 -2.40 -12.96 -11.31
CA ILE A 73 -1.22 -12.27 -10.76
C ILE A 73 0.07 -12.89 -11.31
N PHE A 74 0.12 -14.22 -11.45
CA PHE A 74 1.29 -14.86 -12.01
C PHE A 74 1.46 -14.57 -13.51
N GLY A 75 0.37 -14.54 -14.30
CA GLY A 75 0.45 -14.13 -15.70
C GLY A 75 0.88 -12.66 -15.85
N LEU A 76 0.41 -11.75 -14.99
CA LEU A 76 0.92 -10.37 -14.93
C LEU A 76 2.41 -10.32 -14.60
N THR A 77 2.87 -11.19 -13.70
CA THR A 77 4.28 -11.30 -13.33
C THR A 77 5.14 -11.67 -14.54
N LEU A 78 4.70 -12.67 -15.33
CA LEU A 78 5.40 -13.08 -16.55
C LEU A 78 5.49 -11.95 -17.57
N LEU A 79 4.44 -11.16 -17.73
CA LEU A 79 4.41 -10.05 -18.66
C LEU A 79 5.33 -8.90 -18.21
N TYR A 80 5.15 -8.42 -16.97
CA TYR A 80 5.87 -7.23 -16.51
C TYR A 80 7.35 -7.47 -16.33
N ILE A 81 7.77 -8.66 -15.87
CA ILE A 81 9.20 -8.92 -15.66
C ILE A 81 9.96 -8.93 -17.00
N LYS A 82 9.32 -9.35 -18.09
CA LYS A 82 9.90 -9.38 -19.43
C LYS A 82 9.86 -8.02 -20.13
N SER A 83 8.89 -7.18 -19.78
CA SER A 83 8.75 -5.85 -20.38
C SER A 83 9.58 -4.78 -19.68
N SER A 84 9.94 -5.01 -18.41
CA SER A 84 10.63 -4.04 -17.56
C SER A 84 12.12 -4.34 -17.40
N ASP A 85 12.57 -5.54 -17.70
CA ASP A 85 13.99 -5.92 -17.67
C ASP A 85 14.55 -5.90 -19.10
N GLU A 86 15.73 -5.33 -19.28
CA GLU A 86 16.44 -5.37 -20.58
C GLU A 86 17.02 -6.76 -20.86
N LEU A 87 17.14 -7.61 -19.83
CA LEU A 87 17.56 -8.99 -19.98
C LEU A 87 16.47 -9.85 -20.63
N ALA A 88 16.90 -10.75 -21.52
CA ALA A 88 16.01 -11.70 -22.15
C ALA A 88 15.54 -12.77 -21.15
N ILE A 89 14.42 -12.50 -20.47
CA ILE A 89 13.76 -13.46 -19.56
C ILE A 89 12.71 -14.27 -20.32
N TRP A 90 12.81 -15.59 -20.24
CA TRP A 90 11.92 -16.54 -20.90
C TRP A 90 11.01 -17.25 -19.89
N ASN A 91 9.86 -17.75 -20.33
CA ASN A 91 8.98 -18.55 -19.47
C ASN A 91 9.68 -19.81 -18.92
N SER A 92 10.68 -20.35 -19.63
CA SER A 92 11.50 -21.46 -19.16
C SER A 92 12.30 -21.14 -17.89
N ASP A 93 12.71 -19.88 -17.70
CA ASP A 93 13.55 -19.47 -16.57
C ASP A 93 12.76 -19.50 -15.26
N PHE A 94 11.44 -19.34 -15.35
CA PHE A 94 10.53 -19.48 -14.23
C PHE A 94 10.34 -20.93 -13.77
N ILE A 95 10.37 -21.91 -14.68
CA ILE A 95 10.03 -23.32 -14.38
C ILE A 95 10.79 -23.88 -13.16
N PRO A 96 12.14 -23.74 -13.05
CA PRO A 96 12.84 -24.24 -11.87
C PRO A 96 12.49 -23.48 -10.58
N LYS A 97 11.97 -22.25 -10.68
CA LYS A 97 11.74 -21.34 -9.54
C LYS A 97 10.31 -21.39 -9.00
N ILE A 98 9.35 -21.99 -9.72
CA ILE A 98 7.91 -21.91 -9.40
C ILE A 98 7.31 -23.16 -8.75
N ARG A 99 8.14 -24.17 -8.40
CA ARG A 99 7.66 -25.44 -7.82
C ARG A 99 6.72 -25.26 -6.62
N LYS A 100 6.97 -24.25 -5.79
CA LYS A 100 6.15 -23.98 -4.59
C LYS A 100 4.83 -23.26 -4.90
N ILE A 101 4.74 -22.57 -6.04
CA ILE A 101 3.53 -21.88 -6.46
C ILE A 101 2.67 -22.70 -7.43
N GLU A 102 3.23 -23.72 -8.07
CA GLU A 102 2.56 -24.59 -9.05
C GLU A 102 1.20 -25.11 -8.56
N ARG A 103 1.12 -25.52 -7.29
CA ARG A 103 -0.12 -26.01 -6.67
C ARG A 103 -1.28 -25.01 -6.67
N PHE A 104 -0.99 -23.70 -6.75
CA PHE A 104 -2.01 -22.65 -6.79
C PHE A 104 -2.48 -22.34 -8.21
N LEU A 105 -1.72 -22.78 -9.21
CA LEU A 105 -2.00 -22.52 -10.62
C LEU A 105 -2.95 -23.57 -11.24
N ALA A 106 -3.30 -24.62 -10.50
CA ALA A 106 -4.14 -25.73 -10.96
C ALA A 106 -3.68 -26.26 -12.32
N PHE A 107 -2.37 -26.50 -12.45
CA PHE A 107 -1.76 -27.06 -13.65
C PHE A 107 -2.22 -28.51 -13.87
N GLU A 108 -2.64 -28.83 -15.09
CA GLU A 108 -3.19 -30.14 -15.42
C GLU A 108 -2.07 -31.17 -15.68
N LYS A 109 -2.24 -32.38 -15.15
CA LYS A 109 -1.27 -33.47 -15.37
C LYS A 109 -1.24 -33.84 -16.86
N GLY A 110 -0.06 -33.76 -17.47
CA GLY A 110 0.17 -34.11 -18.88
C GLY A 110 0.33 -32.92 -19.82
N GLN A 111 0.01 -31.70 -19.37
CA GLN A 111 0.36 -30.49 -20.11
C GLN A 111 1.86 -30.19 -19.94
N SER A 112 2.49 -29.54 -20.92
CA SER A 112 3.84 -28.99 -20.72
C SER A 112 3.77 -27.70 -19.90
N MET A 113 4.63 -27.56 -18.89
CA MET A 113 4.68 -26.33 -18.08
C MET A 113 4.96 -25.11 -18.94
N VAL A 114 5.87 -25.20 -19.91
CA VAL A 114 6.16 -24.10 -20.85
C VAL A 114 4.89 -23.66 -21.59
N GLN A 115 4.13 -24.63 -22.13
CA GLN A 115 2.89 -24.34 -22.85
C GLN A 115 1.84 -23.70 -21.95
N PHE A 116 1.72 -24.18 -20.71
CA PHE A 116 0.83 -23.61 -19.71
C PHE A 116 1.20 -22.14 -19.40
N LEU A 117 2.49 -21.86 -19.18
CA LEU A 117 2.96 -20.50 -18.91
C LEU A 117 2.73 -19.56 -20.09
N ASN A 118 3.01 -20.01 -21.33
CA ASN A 118 2.72 -19.23 -22.54
C ASN A 118 1.23 -18.92 -22.66
N GLN A 119 0.36 -19.91 -22.42
CA GLN A 119 -1.08 -19.70 -22.48
C GLN A 119 -1.57 -18.75 -21.37
N LEU A 120 -1.01 -18.88 -20.17
CA LEU A 120 -1.34 -18.03 -19.03
C LEU A 120 -0.99 -16.57 -19.33
N GLU A 121 0.23 -16.34 -19.82
CA GLU A 121 0.73 -15.03 -20.23
C GLU A 121 -0.18 -14.39 -21.30
N ILE A 122 -0.45 -15.11 -22.40
CA ILE A 122 -1.31 -14.61 -23.49
C ILE A 122 -2.73 -14.32 -23.00
N ASN A 123 -3.31 -15.19 -22.18
CA ASN A 123 -4.66 -14.98 -21.64
C ASN A 123 -4.74 -13.73 -20.78
N VAL A 124 -3.71 -13.48 -19.95
CA VAL A 124 -3.66 -12.26 -19.14
C VAL A 124 -3.48 -11.05 -20.04
N PHE A 125 -2.57 -11.09 -21.01
CA PHE A 125 -2.33 -9.97 -21.91
C PHE A 125 -3.58 -9.59 -22.71
N ALA A 126 -4.31 -10.60 -23.22
CA ALA A 126 -5.59 -10.42 -23.89
C ALA A 126 -6.65 -9.83 -22.94
N SER A 127 -6.70 -10.26 -21.68
CA SER A 127 -7.63 -9.72 -20.68
C SER A 127 -7.37 -8.24 -20.33
N LEU A 128 -6.18 -7.73 -20.66
CA LEU A 128 -5.82 -6.32 -20.53
C LEU A 128 -6.06 -5.52 -21.82
N GLU A 129 -6.72 -6.11 -22.83
CA GLU A 129 -6.81 -5.53 -24.18
C GLU A 129 -5.43 -5.17 -24.75
N TYR A 130 -4.41 -5.95 -24.41
CA TYR A 130 -3.02 -5.74 -24.81
C TYR A 130 -2.40 -4.42 -24.31
N LYS A 131 -2.95 -3.81 -23.25
CA LYS A 131 -2.46 -2.55 -22.66
C LYS A 131 -1.69 -2.80 -21.36
N MET A 132 -0.36 -2.66 -21.43
CA MET A 132 0.55 -2.81 -20.28
C MET A 132 0.93 -1.48 -19.60
N ASN A 133 0.54 -0.34 -20.19
CA ASN A 133 0.82 0.98 -19.61
C ASN A 133 0.21 1.11 -18.22
N ILE A 134 0.99 1.66 -17.30
CA ILE A 134 0.59 1.86 -15.91
C ILE A 134 -0.31 3.09 -15.82
N ASN A 135 -1.50 2.92 -15.28
CA ASN A 135 -2.35 4.07 -14.95
C ASN A 135 -1.90 4.66 -13.61
N PHE A 136 -1.00 5.65 -13.65
CA PHE A 136 -0.45 6.28 -12.44
C PHE A 136 -1.49 6.96 -11.56
N ALA A 137 -2.59 7.49 -12.12
CA ALA A 137 -3.66 8.07 -11.31
C ALA A 137 -4.38 6.99 -10.47
N HIS A 138 -4.65 5.85 -11.09
CA HIS A 138 -5.22 4.69 -10.39
C HIS A 138 -4.25 4.13 -9.35
N LEU A 139 -2.97 3.95 -9.73
CA LEU A 139 -1.92 3.48 -8.84
C LEU A 139 -1.72 4.40 -7.62
N ARG A 140 -1.69 5.72 -7.83
CA ARG A 140 -1.61 6.71 -6.75
C ARG A 140 -2.77 6.56 -5.76
N SER A 141 -3.99 6.37 -6.25
CA SER A 141 -5.16 6.10 -5.39
C SER A 141 -5.01 4.80 -4.59
N ILE A 142 -4.50 3.73 -5.20
CA ILE A 142 -4.23 2.46 -4.50
C ILE A 142 -3.21 2.67 -3.38
N LEU A 143 -2.08 3.29 -3.70
CA LEU A 143 -0.99 3.50 -2.74
C LEU A 143 -1.42 4.41 -1.60
N SER A 144 -2.09 5.52 -1.88
CA SER A 144 -2.60 6.43 -0.85
C SER A 144 -3.57 5.73 0.11
N LYS A 145 -4.51 4.92 -0.40
CA LYS A 145 -5.41 4.11 0.44
C LYS A 145 -4.64 3.13 1.32
N CYS A 146 -3.66 2.42 0.76
CA CYS A 146 -2.86 1.44 1.50
C CYS A 146 -1.96 2.11 2.55
N THR A 147 -1.36 3.25 2.23
CA THR A 147 -0.59 4.08 3.17
C THR A 147 -1.48 4.53 4.32
N ALA A 148 -2.65 5.11 4.04
CA ALA A 148 -3.58 5.54 5.09
C ALA A 148 -4.01 4.39 6.02
N LEU A 149 -4.29 3.20 5.46
CA LEU A 149 -4.59 2.00 6.23
C LEU A 149 -3.42 1.60 7.13
N GLU A 150 -2.20 1.55 6.59
CA GLU A 150 -1.00 1.18 7.35
C GLU A 150 -0.70 2.17 8.48
N LEU A 151 -0.87 3.47 8.21
CA LEU A 151 -0.76 4.53 9.21
C LEU A 151 -1.77 4.34 10.35
N SER A 152 -3.02 4.00 10.02
CA SER A 152 -4.07 3.80 11.02
C SER A 152 -3.84 2.56 11.89
N GLU A 153 -3.22 1.51 11.35
CA GLU A 153 -2.98 0.26 12.07
C GLU A 153 -1.69 0.28 12.90
N ASN A 154 -0.61 0.86 12.34
CA ASN A 154 0.74 0.70 12.87
C ASN A 154 1.41 2.03 13.27
N GLY A 155 0.75 3.17 13.04
CA GLY A 155 1.31 4.50 13.28
C GLY A 155 2.50 4.86 12.38
N THR A 156 2.86 4.03 11.41
CA THR A 156 3.95 4.26 10.43
C THR A 156 3.59 3.58 9.11
N SER A 157 4.19 4.01 8.00
CA SER A 157 3.96 3.38 6.69
C SER A 157 5.27 2.96 6.02
N GLU A 158 5.46 1.65 5.81
CA GLU A 158 6.54 1.10 4.98
C GLU A 158 6.42 1.57 3.54
N ILE A 159 5.19 1.74 3.04
CA ILE A 159 4.93 2.21 1.67
C ILE A 159 5.47 3.64 1.51
N ALA A 160 5.08 4.56 2.39
CA ALA A 160 5.52 5.95 2.31
C ALA A 160 7.03 6.10 2.54
N ARG A 161 7.58 5.34 3.49
CA ARG A 161 9.03 5.27 3.73
C ARG A 161 9.79 4.79 2.50
N PHE A 162 9.35 3.71 1.86
CA PHE A 162 10.02 3.18 0.69
C PHE A 162 10.18 4.24 -0.41
N PHE A 163 9.08 4.92 -0.80
CA PHE A 163 9.14 5.93 -1.86
C PHE A 163 9.96 7.16 -1.45
N THR A 164 9.86 7.60 -0.19
CA THR A 164 10.62 8.77 0.28
C THR A 164 12.11 8.45 0.40
N ASP A 165 12.47 7.32 1.00
CA ASP A 165 13.87 6.97 1.26
C ASP A 165 14.60 6.57 -0.04
N THR A 166 13.89 5.94 -0.98
CA THR A 166 14.46 5.44 -2.23
C THR A 166 14.45 6.48 -3.34
N TYR A 167 13.36 7.25 -3.47
CA TYR A 167 13.10 8.08 -4.65
C TYR A 167 12.92 9.59 -4.37
N ALA A 168 13.31 10.10 -3.20
CA ALA A 168 13.13 11.54 -2.90
C ALA A 168 13.94 12.48 -3.80
N LYS A 169 15.05 12.03 -4.39
CA LYS A 169 15.93 12.88 -5.22
C LYS A 169 15.35 13.09 -6.61
N GLU A 170 14.55 12.14 -7.06
CA GLU A 170 13.92 12.03 -8.36
C GLU A 170 12.79 13.06 -8.54
N LEU A 171 12.39 13.73 -7.45
CA LEU A 171 11.51 14.91 -7.51
C LEU A 171 12.14 16.06 -8.29
N ASP A 172 13.46 16.25 -8.12
CA ASP A 172 14.21 17.35 -8.74
C ASP A 172 14.78 16.97 -10.12
N GLU A 173 14.66 15.70 -10.53
CA GLU A 173 15.19 15.20 -11.80
C GLU A 173 14.22 15.39 -12.95
N GLU A 174 14.68 15.93 -14.08
CA GLU A 174 13.85 16.14 -15.28
C GLU A 174 13.42 14.83 -15.97
N ASN A 175 14.17 13.74 -15.77
CA ASN A 175 13.94 12.46 -16.45
C ASN A 175 12.83 11.60 -15.81
N CYS A 176 12.32 12.01 -14.65
CA CYS A 176 11.25 11.31 -13.95
C CYS A 176 9.88 11.85 -14.40
N CYS A 177 8.95 10.96 -14.76
CA CYS A 177 7.64 11.40 -15.24
C CYS A 177 6.82 12.07 -14.13
N ASP A 178 6.09 13.13 -14.46
CA ASP A 178 5.32 13.92 -13.49
C ASP A 178 4.35 13.08 -12.67
N ALA A 179 3.76 12.05 -13.29
CA ALA A 179 2.83 11.17 -12.62
C ALA A 179 3.49 10.31 -11.52
N PHE A 180 4.76 9.91 -11.71
CA PHE A 180 5.52 9.20 -10.68
C PHE A 180 6.00 10.16 -9.58
N LYS A 181 6.41 11.39 -9.93
CA LYS A 181 6.74 12.44 -8.95
C LYS A 181 5.60 12.70 -7.97
N LEU A 182 4.35 12.69 -8.44
CA LEU A 182 3.18 12.84 -7.57
C LEU A 182 3.05 11.72 -6.52
N ILE A 183 3.45 10.48 -6.84
CA ILE A 183 3.46 9.37 -5.88
C ILE A 183 4.51 9.62 -4.78
N ILE A 184 5.70 10.07 -5.16
CA ILE A 184 6.78 10.40 -4.24
C ILE A 184 6.38 11.58 -3.33
N GLN A 185 5.73 12.61 -3.91
CA GLN A 185 5.26 13.77 -3.18
C GLN A 185 4.18 13.42 -2.15
N ASP A 186 3.23 12.55 -2.50
CA ASP A 186 2.22 12.05 -1.56
C ASP A 186 2.86 11.30 -0.40
N ALA A 187 3.82 10.41 -0.70
CA ALA A 187 4.54 9.64 0.31
C ALA A 187 5.28 10.56 1.30
N LYS A 188 5.95 11.60 0.79
CA LYS A 188 6.65 12.61 1.60
C LYS A 188 5.67 13.39 2.49
N THR A 189 4.56 13.85 1.91
CA THR A 189 3.52 14.59 2.64
C THR A 189 2.95 13.76 3.80
N HIS A 190 2.69 12.47 3.56
CA HIS A 190 2.21 11.55 4.59
C HIS A 190 3.20 11.39 5.74
N LEU A 191 4.52 11.30 5.48
CA LEU A 191 5.52 11.19 6.55
C LEU A 191 5.73 12.51 7.32
N GLU A 192 5.65 13.65 6.64
CA GLU A 192 5.77 14.97 7.27
C GLU A 192 4.60 15.28 8.20
N SER A 193 3.37 14.91 7.83
CA SER A 193 2.22 15.04 8.73
C SER A 193 2.39 14.23 10.01
N GLN A 194 3.04 13.06 9.95
CA GLN A 194 3.31 12.27 11.16
C GLN A 194 4.34 12.93 12.09
N LYS A 195 5.41 13.52 11.53
CA LYS A 195 6.44 14.21 12.31
C LYS A 195 5.86 15.42 13.06
N ASN A 196 4.91 16.11 12.43
CA ASN A 196 4.23 17.26 13.02
C ASN A 196 3.21 16.86 14.10
N GLU A 197 2.61 15.67 14.02
CA GLU A 197 1.74 15.11 15.08
C GLU A 197 2.53 14.51 16.26
N THR A 198 3.79 14.10 16.06
CA THR A 198 4.66 13.51 17.10
C THR A 198 5.54 14.53 17.84
N LEU A 199 5.60 15.78 17.40
CA LEU A 199 6.04 16.87 18.27
C LEU A 199 5.05 16.95 19.44
N PRO A 200 5.51 16.95 20.71
CA PRO A 200 4.60 17.12 21.82
C PRO A 200 3.83 18.39 21.56
N GLN A 201 2.49 18.30 21.53
CA GLN A 201 1.69 19.47 21.83
C GLN A 201 2.27 20.02 23.13
N ILE A 202 2.96 21.15 23.04
CA ILE A 202 3.36 21.91 24.20
C ILE A 202 2.04 22.15 24.90
N SER A 203 1.81 21.36 25.95
CA SER A 203 0.78 21.61 26.93
C SER A 203 1.01 23.06 27.31
N LEU A 204 0.10 23.92 26.84
CA LEU A 204 -0.09 25.24 27.40
C LEU A 204 -0.59 24.98 28.81
N VAL A 205 0.36 24.65 29.69
CA VAL A 205 0.23 24.84 31.12
C VAL A 205 -0.25 26.27 31.23
N LYS A 206 -1.49 26.42 31.71
CA LYS A 206 -2.04 27.71 32.10
C LYS A 206 -1.09 28.32 33.12
N SER A 207 -0.13 29.08 32.61
CA SER A 207 0.67 30.01 33.38
C SER A 207 -0.29 31.08 33.85
N GLN A 208 -0.86 30.90 35.04
CA GLN A 208 -1.45 31.98 35.80
C GLN A 208 -0.30 32.85 36.34
N LEU A 209 0.31 33.64 35.46
CA LEU A 209 1.08 34.80 35.86
C LEU A 209 0.10 35.92 36.20
N SER A 210 -0.30 35.97 37.47
CA SER A 210 -1.02 37.10 38.05
C SER A 210 -0.07 38.30 38.19
N LEU A 211 0.13 39.06 37.10
CA LEU A 211 1.01 40.25 37.12
C LEU A 211 0.38 41.55 36.61
N PHE A 212 -0.93 41.57 36.36
CA PHE A 212 -1.67 42.82 36.18
C PHE A 212 -2.95 42.81 37.00
N LYS A 213 -2.85 43.20 38.27
CA LYS A 213 -4.00 43.75 39.00
C LYS A 213 -4.21 45.18 38.52
N THR A 214 -5.12 45.35 37.56
CA THR A 214 -5.63 46.67 37.22
C THR A 214 -6.69 47.07 38.25
N ILE A 215 -6.40 48.14 38.95
CA ILE A 215 -7.27 48.84 39.89
C ILE A 215 -8.54 49.30 39.16
N LYS A 216 -9.71 49.04 39.74
CA LYS A 216 -10.87 49.94 39.61
C LYS A 216 -11.67 49.97 40.89
N ALA A 217 -12.05 51.20 41.24
CA ALA A 217 -12.60 51.65 42.49
C ALA A 217 -14.12 51.47 42.58
N SER A 218 -14.57 51.32 43.83
CA SER A 218 -15.81 51.84 44.45
C SER A 218 -17.07 52.03 43.59
N SER A 219 -18.16 51.36 43.97
CA SER A 219 -19.37 51.99 44.53
C SER A 219 -20.33 50.84 44.94
N ASP A 220 -20.70 50.66 46.20
CA ASP A 220 -21.53 51.46 47.12
C ASP A 220 -22.94 50.87 47.22
N GLY A 221 -23.40 50.68 48.47
CA GLY A 221 -24.77 50.32 48.88
C GLY A 221 -25.24 48.89 48.54
N SER A 222 -25.96 48.17 49.39
CA SER A 222 -26.62 48.47 50.65
C SER A 222 -27.26 47.17 51.17
N GLU A 223 -27.19 46.94 52.49
CA GLU A 223 -28.27 46.41 53.34
C GLU A 223 -28.93 45.04 53.02
N SER A 224 -29.36 44.20 53.97
CA SER A 224 -29.28 44.15 55.42
C SER A 224 -29.85 42.80 55.91
N LYS A 225 -29.42 42.40 57.12
CA LYS A 225 -30.20 41.75 58.21
C LYS A 225 -30.57 40.26 58.21
N HIS A 226 -30.11 39.64 59.32
CA HIS A 226 -30.82 38.73 60.26
C HIS A 226 -31.10 37.29 59.78
N GLU A 227 -31.00 36.21 60.58
CA GLU A 227 -31.06 36.05 62.05
C GLU A 227 -30.72 34.59 62.46
N TYR A 228 -30.33 34.44 63.74
CA TYR A 228 -30.58 33.33 64.69
C TYR A 228 -29.85 31.96 64.69
N MET A 229 -29.16 31.74 65.84
CA MET A 229 -29.18 30.57 66.77
C MET A 229 -28.70 29.19 66.26
N LYS A 230 -27.96 28.36 67.02
CA LYS A 230 -28.15 28.01 68.43
C LYS A 230 -26.92 27.28 68.99
N MET A 231 -26.68 27.47 70.28
CA MET A 231 -25.67 26.82 71.13
C MET A 231 -25.78 25.29 71.18
N ARG A 232 -24.63 24.62 71.27
CA ARG A 232 -24.21 23.84 72.44
C ARG A 232 -22.69 23.67 72.48
#